data_AF-A0A0P7W7J0-F1
#
_entry.id   AF-A0A0P7W7J0-F1
#
_cell.length_a   1.000
_cell.length_b   1.000
_cell.length_c   1.000
_cell.angle_alpha   90.00
_cell.angle_beta   90.00
_cell.angle_gamma   90.00
#
_symmetry.space_group_name_H-M   'P 1'
#
loop_
_entity.id
_entity.type
_entity.pdbx_description
1 polymer ?
#
loop_
_entity_poly.entity_id
_entity_poly.type
_entity_poly.pdbx_seq_one_letter_code
_entity_poly.pdbx_strand_id
1 'polypeptide(L)'
;VIVSGHEWNYIATQGPLSNTCQDFWQMVWEQGVVIIAMVTAEEEAGREKSFGYWPRLGSRHNTVTYGRFKITTRFRTDSGCYATTGLKVKHLLSAYLEEIQSVRRHTNSTTDPKNPIPVLIHCSAGVGRTGV
;
A
#
# COMPACT_ATOMS: atom_id res chain seq x y z
N VAL A 1 -1.17 14.08 12.22
CA VAL A 1 -1.85 15.39 12.03
C VAL A 1 -3.08 15.44 12.91
N ILE A 2 -3.32 16.50 13.68
CA ILE A 2 -4.53 16.61 14.51
C ILE A 2 -5.54 17.50 13.80
N VAL A 3 -6.72 16.97 13.50
CA VAL A 3 -7.83 17.72 12.88
C VAL A 3 -9.08 17.50 13.74
N SER A 4 -9.69 18.59 14.22
CA SER A 4 -10.89 18.53 15.07
C SER A 4 -10.74 17.60 16.28
N GLY A 5 -9.56 17.60 16.91
CA GLY A 5 -9.24 16.77 18.08
C GLY A 5 -8.94 15.30 17.78
N HIS A 6 -8.96 14.88 16.51
CA HIS A 6 -8.63 13.52 16.09
C HIS A 6 -7.21 13.47 15.53
N GLU A 7 -6.41 12.51 15.99
CA GLU A 7 -5.10 12.23 15.44
C GLU A 7 -5.23 11.39 14.17
N TRP A 8 -4.49 11.78 13.14
CA TRP A 8 -4.43 11.12 11.84
C TRP A 8 -3.00 10.74 11.52
N ASN A 9 -2.78 9.48 11.16
CA ASN A 9 -1.49 8.95 10.77
C ASN A 9 -1.44 8.71 9.26
N TYR A 10 -0.40 9.23 8.61
CA TYR A 10 -0.19 9.09 7.18
C TYR A 10 1.24 8.69 6.89
N ILE A 11 1.42 7.92 5.82
CA ILE A 11 2.72 7.67 5.21
C ILE A 11 2.69 8.33 3.83
N ALA A 12 3.37 9.45 3.70
CA ALA A 12 3.62 10.07 2.41
C ALA A 12 4.86 9.42 1.77
N THR A 13 4.72 8.90 0.54
CA THR A 13 5.83 8.27 -0.19
C THR A 13 5.78 8.61 -1.67
N GLN A 14 6.91 8.44 -2.37
CA GLN A 14 6.95 8.44 -3.81
C GLN A 14 6.19 7.24 -4.42
N GLY A 15 5.80 7.35 -5.68
CA GLY A 15 5.34 6.23 -6.48
C GLY A 15 6.43 5.16 -6.61
N PRO A 16 6.10 3.86 -6.46
CA PRO A 16 7.10 2.82 -6.59
C PRO A 16 7.82 2.83 -7.94
N LEU A 17 9.11 2.56 -7.91
CA LEU A 17 9.91 2.25 -9.09
C LEU A 17 9.90 0.74 -9.30
N SER A 18 10.26 0.29 -10.50
CA SER A 18 10.34 -1.14 -10.83
C SER A 18 11.21 -1.93 -9.85
N ASN A 19 12.33 -1.33 -9.38
CA ASN A 19 13.26 -1.95 -8.44
C ASN A 19 12.92 -1.71 -6.94
N THR A 20 11.90 -0.91 -6.61
CA THR A 20 11.54 -0.59 -5.21
C THR A 20 10.15 -1.11 -4.83
N CYS A 21 9.48 -1.88 -5.70
CA CYS A 21 8.16 -2.44 -5.40
C CYS A 21 8.19 -3.40 -4.19
N GLN A 22 9.28 -4.15 -4.01
CA GLN A 22 9.45 -5.00 -2.83
C GLN A 22 9.46 -4.16 -1.55
N ASP A 23 10.23 -3.07 -1.53
CA ASP A 23 10.37 -2.20 -0.35
C ASP A 23 9.04 -1.51 -0.03
N PHE A 24 8.30 -1.10 -1.06
CA PHE A 24 6.95 -0.55 -0.90
C PHE A 24 6.01 -1.55 -0.21
N TRP A 25 5.97 -2.80 -0.68
CA TRP A 25 5.13 -3.83 -0.05
C TRP A 25 5.60 -4.24 1.34
N GLN A 26 6.91 -4.17 1.59
CA GLN A 26 7.46 -4.36 2.94
C GLN A 26 6.97 -3.26 3.88
N MET A 27 7.04 -1.99 3.48
CA MET A 27 6.53 -0.87 4.26
C MET A 27 5.03 -1.01 4.53
N VAL A 28 4.23 -1.33 3.51
CA VAL A 28 2.77 -1.58 3.67
C VAL A 28 2.52 -2.66 4.71
N TRP A 29 3.27 -3.77 4.66
CA TRP A 29 3.11 -4.90 5.56
C TRP A 29 3.53 -4.58 7.01
N GLU A 30 4.68 -3.94 7.19
CA GLU A 30 5.28 -3.64 8.50
C GLU A 30 4.54 -2.53 9.25
N GLN A 31 4.04 -1.53 8.52
CA GLN A 31 3.26 -0.42 9.09
C GLN A 31 1.77 -0.76 9.24
N GLY A 32 1.35 -1.96 8.82
CA GLY A 32 -0.04 -2.40 8.92
C GLY A 32 -1.01 -1.61 8.02
N VAL A 33 -0.52 -1.01 6.93
CA VAL A 33 -1.32 -0.19 6.02
C VAL A 33 -2.42 -1.04 5.38
N VAL A 34 -3.66 -0.58 5.51
CA VAL A 34 -4.85 -1.21 4.91
C VAL A 34 -5.44 -0.39 3.76
N ILE A 35 -5.09 0.89 3.66
CA ILE A 35 -5.54 1.81 2.60
C ILE A 35 -4.32 2.45 1.93
N ILE A 36 -4.28 2.37 0.61
CA ILE A 36 -3.31 3.05 -0.25
C ILE A 36 -4.07 4.02 -1.14
N ALA A 37 -3.78 5.32 -1.01
CA ALA A 37 -4.30 6.36 -1.89
C ALA A 37 -3.23 6.73 -2.94
N MET A 38 -3.42 6.21 -4.15
CA MET A 38 -2.60 6.56 -5.32
C MET A 38 -3.25 7.75 -6.05
N VAL A 39 -2.65 8.93 -5.92
CA VAL A 39 -3.16 10.17 -6.52
C VAL A 39 -2.38 10.54 -7.78
N THR A 40 -2.11 9.55 -8.64
CA THR A 40 -1.45 9.70 -9.94
C THR A 40 -1.88 8.57 -10.87
N ALA A 41 -1.89 8.79 -12.17
CA ALA A 41 -1.84 7.66 -13.11
C ALA A 41 -0.42 7.06 -13.13
N GLU A 42 -0.28 5.83 -13.62
CA GLU A 42 1.05 5.19 -13.81
C GLU A 42 1.89 5.98 -14.82
N GLU A 43 1.27 6.52 -15.87
CA GLU A 43 1.89 7.37 -16.87
C GLU A 43 1.07 8.64 -17.08
N GLU A 44 1.73 9.79 -17.17
CA GLU A 44 1.13 11.07 -17.50
C GLU A 44 2.00 11.77 -18.56
N ALA A 45 1.39 12.17 -19.69
CA ALA A 45 2.09 12.83 -20.80
C ALA A 45 3.34 12.06 -21.28
N GLY A 46 3.24 10.74 -21.43
CA GLY A 46 4.34 9.90 -21.92
C GLY A 46 5.47 9.67 -20.90
N ARG A 47 5.28 10.07 -19.63
CA ARG A 47 6.28 9.91 -18.58
C ARG A 47 5.74 9.01 -17.48
N GLU A 48 6.52 7.99 -17.13
CA GLU A 48 6.24 7.15 -15.97
C GLU A 48 6.22 8.01 -14.70
N LYS A 49 5.15 7.87 -13.92
CA LYS A 49 4.92 8.53 -12.63
C LYS A 49 4.99 7.54 -11.48
N SER A 50 4.58 6.30 -11.73
CA SER A 50 4.60 5.18 -10.79
C SER A 50 4.59 3.89 -11.58
N PHE A 51 5.43 2.94 -11.19
CA PHE A 51 5.41 1.59 -11.73
C PHE A 51 4.12 0.86 -11.31
N GLY A 52 3.65 -0.07 -12.14
CA GLY A 52 2.50 -0.94 -11.83
C GLY A 52 2.83 -1.96 -10.73
N TYR A 53 2.66 -1.58 -9.46
CA TYR A 53 3.05 -2.41 -8.31
C TYR A 53 1.96 -3.40 -7.85
N TRP A 54 0.86 -3.54 -8.59
CA TRP A 54 -0.17 -4.57 -8.37
C TRP A 54 -0.68 -5.13 -9.72
N PRO A 55 -1.20 -6.36 -9.76
CA PRO A 55 -1.61 -6.98 -11.01
C PRO A 55 -2.98 -6.43 -11.45
N ARG A 56 -3.14 -6.10 -12.74
CA ARG A 56 -4.43 -5.64 -13.27
C ARG A 56 -5.44 -6.79 -13.32
N LEU A 57 -6.70 -6.51 -12.98
CA LEU A 57 -7.79 -7.48 -13.12
C LEU A 57 -7.96 -7.83 -14.62
N GLY A 58 -8.11 -9.12 -14.94
CA GLY A 58 -8.21 -9.60 -16.33
C GLY A 58 -6.87 -9.89 -17.02
N SER A 59 -5.73 -9.62 -16.38
CA SER A 59 -4.44 -10.13 -16.86
C SER A 59 -4.36 -11.67 -16.73
N ARG A 60 -3.51 -12.31 -17.54
CA ARG A 60 -3.29 -13.78 -17.53
C ARG A 60 -3.04 -14.34 -16.14
N HIS A 61 -2.44 -13.53 -15.26
CA HIS A 61 -2.26 -13.82 -13.84
C HIS A 61 -2.74 -12.64 -13.01
N ASN A 62 -3.81 -12.83 -12.25
CA ASN A 62 -4.30 -11.84 -11.28
C ASN A 62 -3.41 -11.69 -10.04
N THR A 63 -2.17 -12.20 -10.09
CA THR A 63 -1.26 -12.27 -8.97
C THR A 63 0.17 -11.97 -9.43
N VAL A 64 0.91 -11.22 -8.61
CA VAL A 64 2.34 -10.91 -8.78
C VAL A 64 3.05 -11.11 -7.44
N THR A 65 4.34 -11.45 -7.48
CA THR A 65 5.16 -11.60 -6.27
C THR A 65 6.30 -10.59 -6.29
N TYR A 66 6.40 -9.79 -5.23
CA TYR A 66 7.50 -8.88 -4.97
C TYR A 66 8.26 -9.35 -3.73
N GLY A 67 9.41 -10.00 -3.96
CA GLY A 67 10.19 -10.64 -2.90
C GLY A 67 9.36 -11.66 -2.11
N ARG A 68 9.10 -11.36 -0.84
CA ARG A 68 8.34 -12.19 0.11
C ARG A 68 6.84 -11.87 0.15
N PHE A 69 6.33 -11.02 -0.75
CA PHE A 69 4.95 -10.57 -0.77
C PHE A 69 4.24 -10.99 -2.04
N LYS A 70 3.20 -11.81 -1.91
CA LYS A 70 2.31 -12.20 -3.00
C LYS A 70 1.08 -11.30 -2.98
N ILE A 71 0.89 -10.55 -4.07
CA ILE A 71 -0.19 -9.57 -4.24
C ILE A 71 -1.20 -10.13 -5.24
N THR A 72 -2.44 -10.31 -4.82
CA THR A 72 -3.53 -10.81 -5.67
C THR A 72 -4.62 -9.76 -5.78
N THR A 73 -5.02 -9.42 -7.00
CA THR A 73 -6.18 -8.56 -7.24
C THR A 73 -7.46 -9.37 -7.15
N ARG A 74 -8.39 -8.91 -6.31
CA ARG A 74 -9.68 -9.58 -6.05
C ARG A 74 -10.82 -8.98 -6.84
N PHE A 75 -10.91 -7.66 -6.84
CA PHE A 75 -11.92 -6.92 -7.57
C PHE A 75 -11.39 -5.54 -7.94
N ARG A 76 -12.07 -4.90 -8.89
CA ARG A 76 -11.88 -3.50 -9.23
C ARG A 76 -13.24 -2.89 -9.53
N THR A 77 -13.52 -1.73 -8.96
CA THR A 77 -14.70 -0.92 -9.25
C THR A 77 -14.24 0.41 -9.81
N ASP A 78 -14.77 0.80 -10.96
CA ASP A 78 -14.53 2.11 -11.57
C ASP A 78 -15.66 3.07 -11.19
N SER A 79 -15.31 4.30 -10.84
CA SER A 79 -16.25 5.34 -10.41
C SER A 79 -16.10 6.62 -11.24
N GLY A 80 -15.52 6.52 -12.43
CA GLY A 80 -15.34 7.62 -13.38
C GLY A 80 -14.14 8.50 -13.04
N CYS A 81 -14.12 9.13 -11.86
CA CYS A 81 -13.02 10.00 -11.42
C CYS A 81 -11.94 9.30 -10.58
N TYR A 82 -12.20 8.06 -10.14
CA TYR A 82 -11.24 7.19 -9.47
C TYR A 82 -11.66 5.72 -9.65
N ALA A 83 -10.77 4.81 -9.24
CA ALA A 83 -11.08 3.38 -9.17
C ALA A 83 -10.62 2.78 -7.84
N THR A 84 -11.42 1.88 -7.30
CA THR A 84 -11.11 1.13 -6.08
C THR A 84 -10.71 -0.29 -6.45
N THR A 85 -9.51 -0.71 -6.07
CA THR A 85 -9.02 -2.07 -6.32
C THR A 85 -8.86 -2.81 -5.00
N GLY A 86 -9.55 -3.95 -4.85
CA GLY A 86 -9.40 -4.84 -3.71
C GLY A 86 -8.18 -5.74 -3.87
N LEU A 87 -7.19 -5.60 -2.99
CA LEU A 87 -5.96 -6.39 -3.02
C LEU A 87 -5.91 -7.36 -1.83
N LYS A 88 -5.46 -8.59 -2.08
CA LYS A 88 -5.05 -9.54 -1.04
C LYS A 88 -3.53 -9.61 -1.03
N VAL A 89 -2.93 -9.28 0.10
CA VAL A 89 -1.49 -9.40 0.34
C VAL A 89 -1.23 -10.63 1.19
N LYS A 90 -0.37 -11.54 0.73
CA LYS A 90 0.12 -12.67 1.52
C LYS A 90 1.63 -12.57 1.67
N HIS A 91 2.09 -12.56 2.91
CA HIS A 91 3.50 -12.75 3.21
C HIS A 91 3.86 -14.23 3.06
N LEU A 92 4.98 -14.52 2.39
CA LEU A 92 5.42 -15.88 2.06
C LEU A 92 6.50 -16.41 3.03
N LEU A 93 6.47 -16.00 4.30
CA LEU A 93 7.45 -16.49 5.27
C LEU A 93 7.17 -17.94 5.66
N SER A 94 8.16 -18.61 6.22
CA SER A 94 7.92 -19.86 6.94
C SER A 94 6.99 -19.60 8.13
N ALA A 95 6.16 -20.57 8.49
CA ALA A 95 5.17 -20.46 9.57
C ALA A 95 5.76 -19.91 10.89
N TYR A 96 7.01 -20.27 11.20
CA TYR A 96 7.75 -19.76 12.36
C TYR A 96 7.94 -18.24 12.37
N LEU A 97 8.23 -17.65 11.21
CA LEU A 97 8.44 -16.20 11.09
C LEU A 97 7.10 -15.44 10.96
N GLU A 98 6.03 -16.10 10.49
CA GLU A 98 4.68 -15.54 10.53
C GLU A 98 4.17 -15.36 11.98
N GLU A 99 4.48 -16.30 12.89
CA GLU A 99 4.15 -16.16 14.32
C GLU A 99 4.83 -14.94 14.95
N ILE A 100 6.14 -14.78 14.74
CA ILE A 100 6.91 -13.65 15.30
C ILE A 100 6.38 -12.31 14.78
N GLN A 101 6.02 -12.23 13.48
CA GLN A 101 5.43 -11.01 12.91
C GLN A 101 3.99 -10.78 13.36
N SER A 102 3.20 -11.85 13.52
CA SER A 102 1.84 -11.77 14.07
C SER A 102 1.84 -11.22 15.49
N VAL A 103 2.79 -11.68 16.33
CA VAL A 103 2.99 -11.13 17.67
C VAL A 103 3.35 -9.66 17.61
N ARG A 104 4.30 -9.26 16.74
CA ARG A 104 4.69 -7.84 16.59
C ARG A 104 3.52 -6.94 16.15
N ARG A 105 2.62 -7.45 15.32
CA ARG A 105 1.40 -6.74 14.94
C ARG A 105 0.38 -6.65 16.06
N HIS A 106 0.18 -7.74 16.78
CA HIS A 106 -0.71 -7.73 17.94
C HIS A 106 -0.18 -6.77 19.01
N THR A 107 1.14 -6.76 19.28
CA THR A 107 1.75 -5.80 20.22
C THR A 107 1.60 -4.36 19.73
N ASN A 108 1.83 -4.07 18.45
CA ASN A 108 1.62 -2.73 17.90
C ASN A 108 0.14 -2.31 17.91
N SER A 109 -0.79 -3.27 17.85
CA SER A 109 -2.23 -3.06 18.01
C SER A 109 -2.68 -2.97 19.48
N THR A 110 -1.85 -3.42 20.44
CA THR A 110 -2.14 -3.33 21.90
C THR A 110 -1.39 -2.20 22.59
N THR A 111 -0.40 -1.58 21.93
CA THR A 111 0.21 -0.33 22.38
C THR A 111 -0.66 0.85 21.95
N ASP A 112 -1.58 1.22 22.84
CA ASP A 112 -2.43 2.40 22.83
C ASP A 112 -3.57 2.43 21.77
N PRO A 113 -4.86 2.32 22.17
CA PRO A 113 -6.00 2.54 21.27
C PRO A 113 -6.04 3.95 20.63
N LYS A 114 -5.13 4.85 21.02
CA LYS A 114 -4.93 6.17 20.41
C LYS A 114 -4.06 6.19 19.16
N ASN A 115 -3.39 5.10 18.75
CA ASN A 115 -2.47 5.15 17.61
C ASN A 115 -3.13 4.62 16.32
N PRO A 116 -3.67 5.48 15.44
CA PRO A 116 -4.41 5.03 14.27
C PRO A 116 -3.50 4.33 13.24
N ILE A 117 -4.03 3.29 12.60
CA ILE A 117 -3.38 2.62 11.46
C ILE A 117 -3.14 3.67 10.36
N PRO A 118 -1.91 3.83 9.84
CA PRO A 118 -1.63 4.87 8.89
C PRO A 118 -2.30 4.62 7.53
N VAL A 119 -2.79 5.68 6.90
CA VAL A 119 -3.14 5.68 5.48
C VAL A 119 -1.89 6.01 4.68
N LEU A 120 -1.54 5.16 3.72
CA LEU A 120 -0.44 5.46 2.80
C LEU A 120 -0.96 6.29 1.63
N ILE A 121 -0.29 7.40 1.33
CA ILE A 121 -0.64 8.29 0.23
C ILE A 121 0.59 8.48 -0.66
N HIS A 122 0.44 8.32 -1.97
CA HIS A 122 1.53 8.57 -2.90
C HIS A 122 1.05 9.18 -4.23
N CYS A 123 1.94 9.95 -4.85
CA CYS A 123 1.80 10.43 -6.21
C CYS A 123 2.97 9.89 -7.04
N SER A 124 3.69 10.77 -7.74
CA SER A 124 4.99 10.46 -8.34
C SER A 124 6.14 10.68 -7.36
N ALA A 125 6.42 11.94 -6.96
CA ALA A 125 7.51 12.25 -6.02
C ALA A 125 7.11 12.15 -4.52
N GLY A 126 5.81 12.01 -4.23
CA GLY A 126 5.32 11.89 -2.84
C GLY A 126 5.14 13.19 -2.06
N VAL A 127 5.27 14.35 -2.72
CA VAL A 127 5.22 15.67 -2.06
C VAL A 127 4.18 16.63 -2.63
N GLY A 128 3.81 16.50 -3.91
CA GLY A 128 2.86 17.41 -4.57
C GLY A 128 1.40 17.07 -4.23
N ARG A 129 0.72 16.35 -5.12
CA ARG A 129 -0.67 15.88 -4.90
C ARG A 129 -0.86 15.08 -3.61
N THR A 130 0.21 14.51 -3.05
CA THR A 130 0.20 13.80 -1.77
C THR A 130 -0.14 14.71 -0.58
N GLY A 131 0.19 16.01 -0.64
CA GLY A 131 -0.01 16.95 0.46
C GLY A 131 -1.15 17.96 0.28
N VAL A 132 -1.89 17.90 -0.84
CA VAL A 132 -3.06 18.75 -1.14
C VAL A 132 -4.31 18.11 -0.54
#